data_AF-A0A929NSG4-F1
#
_entry.id   AF-A0A929NSG4-F1
#
_cell.length_a   1.000
_cell.length_b   1.000
_cell.length_c   1.000
_cell.angle_alpha   90.00
_cell.angle_beta   90.00
_cell.angle_gamma   90.00
#
_symmetry.space_group_name_H-M   'P 1'
#
loop_
_entity.id
_entity.type
_entity.pdbx_description
1 polymer ?
#
loop_
_entity_poly.entity_id
_entity_poly.type
_entity_poly.pdbx_seq_one_letter_code
_entity_poly.pdbx_strand_id
1 'polypeptide(L)'
;MNSAATVAVLSLGLILAACSGTASPGQAQACKSGLSQAYSEFERAKADGFGGAVAMTKAGSLLSAAKIQQQFEKYPNCIDKVQRARHYIRQARGGGG
;
A
#
# COMPACT_ATOMS: atom_id res chain seq x y z
N MET A 1 -39.59 -32.61 -18.32
CA MET A 1 -38.33 -31.86 -18.51
C MET A 1 -38.27 -30.85 -17.38
N ASN A 2 -37.46 -31.12 -16.36
CA ASN A 2 -37.65 -30.57 -15.01
C ASN A 2 -36.98 -29.20 -14.89
N SER A 3 -37.78 -28.13 -14.81
CA SER A 3 -37.33 -26.75 -14.63
C SER A 3 -36.46 -26.52 -13.38
N ALA A 4 -36.56 -27.40 -12.38
CA ALA A 4 -35.70 -27.36 -11.19
C ALA A 4 -34.24 -27.71 -11.50
N ALA A 5 -33.98 -28.62 -12.44
CA ALA A 5 -32.62 -29.03 -12.81
C ALA A 5 -31.89 -27.91 -13.57
N THR A 6 -32.61 -27.14 -14.39
CA THR A 6 -32.03 -25.99 -15.13
C THR A 6 -31.64 -24.84 -14.21
N VAL A 7 -32.41 -24.57 -13.14
CA VAL A 7 -32.09 -23.49 -12.18
C VAL A 7 -30.88 -23.85 -11.31
N ALA A 8 -30.73 -25.12 -10.94
CA ALA A 8 -29.60 -25.61 -10.16
C ALA A 8 -28.27 -25.55 -10.94
N VAL A 9 -28.30 -25.80 -12.25
CA VAL A 9 -27.09 -25.74 -13.10
C VAL A 9 -26.65 -24.29 -13.36
N LEU A 10 -27.60 -23.35 -13.49
CA LEU A 10 -27.28 -21.93 -13.68
C LEU A 10 -26.71 -21.24 -12.43
N SER A 11 -27.09 -21.68 -11.23
CA SER A 11 -26.62 -21.08 -9.97
C SER A 11 -25.20 -21.52 -9.58
N LEU A 12 -24.73 -22.67 -10.06
CA LEU A 12 -23.38 -23.16 -9.79
C LEU A 12 -22.28 -22.45 -10.62
N GLY A 13 -22.65 -21.79 -11.73
CA GLY A 13 -21.71 -21.10 -12.62
C GLY A 13 -21.29 -19.70 -12.15
N LEU A 14 -22.07 -19.03 -11.29
CA LEU A 14 -21.82 -17.63 -10.90
C LEU A 14 -20.76 -17.46 -9.81
N ILE A 15 -20.31 -18.53 -9.16
CA ILE A 15 -19.40 -18.44 -7.99
C ILE A 15 -17.92 -18.39 -8.40
N LEU A 16 -17.57 -18.70 -9.66
CA LEU A 16 -16.18 -18.70 -10.13
C LEU A 16 -15.65 -17.32 -10.56
N ALA A 17 -16.47 -16.26 -10.58
CA ALA A 17 -16.03 -14.92 -10.99
C ALA A 17 -15.31 -14.10 -9.89
N ALA A 18 -15.15 -14.64 -8.69
CA ALA A 18 -14.58 -13.91 -7.55
C ALA A 18 -13.04 -13.86 -7.49
N CYS A 19 -12.31 -14.50 -8.42
CA CYS A 19 -10.84 -14.54 -8.40
C CYS A 19 -10.17 -13.45 -9.26
N SER A 20 -10.76 -12.26 -9.37
CA SER A 20 -10.21 -11.14 -10.17
C SER A 20 -9.57 -10.02 -9.34
N GLY A 21 -9.11 -10.32 -8.13
CA GLY A 21 -8.16 -9.46 -7.41
C GLY A 21 -6.79 -9.57 -8.09
N THR A 22 -6.51 -8.71 -9.07
CA THR A 22 -5.25 -8.64 -9.86
C THR A 22 -4.03 -8.17 -9.04
N ALA A 23 -4.02 -8.46 -7.75
CA ALA A 23 -2.90 -8.24 -6.88
C ALA A 23 -1.90 -9.39 -7.02
N SER A 24 -0.79 -9.15 -7.70
CA SER A 24 0.32 -10.11 -7.66
C SER A 24 0.79 -10.25 -6.21
N PRO A 25 0.86 -11.47 -5.62
CA PRO A 25 1.24 -11.67 -4.22
C PRO A 25 2.61 -11.04 -3.89
N GLY A 26 3.49 -10.94 -4.89
CA GLY A 26 4.77 -10.24 -4.76
C GLY A 26 4.64 -8.75 -4.50
N GLN A 27 3.70 -8.06 -5.16
CA GLN A 27 3.47 -6.62 -4.97
C GLN A 27 2.82 -6.32 -3.62
N ALA A 28 1.90 -7.18 -3.17
CA ALA A 28 1.30 -7.07 -1.84
C ALA A 28 2.36 -7.14 -0.74
N GLN A 29 3.27 -8.12 -0.85
CA GLN A 29 4.37 -8.29 0.09
C GLN A 29 5.40 -7.14 0.00
N ALA A 30 5.72 -6.66 -1.21
CA ALA A 30 6.61 -5.53 -1.40
C ALA A 30 6.05 -4.24 -0.78
N CYS A 31 4.75 -3.96 -0.97
CA CYS A 31 4.07 -2.85 -0.31
C CYS A 31 4.12 -3.02 1.22
N LYS A 32 3.73 -4.18 1.76
CA LYS A 32 3.71 -4.42 3.22
C LYS A 32 5.10 -4.23 3.86
N SER A 33 6.12 -4.86 3.29
CA SER A 33 7.50 -4.78 3.79
C SER A 33 8.07 -3.38 3.68
N GLY A 34 7.89 -2.72 2.53
CA GLY A 34 8.34 -1.34 2.32
C GLY A 34 7.67 -0.35 3.25
N LEU A 35 6.37 -0.52 3.52
CA LEU A 35 5.60 0.35 4.40
C LEU A 35 6.06 0.21 5.86
N SER A 36 6.32 -1.01 6.32
CA SER A 36 6.90 -1.28 7.64
C SER A 36 8.30 -0.67 7.79
N GLN A 37 9.16 -0.86 6.80
CA GLN A 37 10.51 -0.28 6.79
C GLN A 37 10.46 1.26 6.81
N ALA A 38 9.62 1.87 5.98
CA ALA A 38 9.52 3.32 5.89
C ALA A 38 8.97 3.97 7.18
N TYR A 39 8.02 3.33 7.87
CA TYR A 39 7.58 3.80 9.19
C TYR A 39 8.72 3.73 10.23
N SER A 40 9.52 2.67 10.22
CA SER A 40 10.68 2.59 11.11
C SER A 40 11.71 3.69 10.83
N GLU A 41 11.99 3.96 9.56
CA GLU A 41 12.86 5.07 9.14
C GLU A 41 12.29 6.44 9.56
N PHE A 42 10.97 6.62 9.43
CA PHE A 42 10.25 7.84 9.80
C PHE A 42 10.36 8.13 11.30
N GLU A 43 10.07 7.15 12.15
CA GLU A 43 10.12 7.32 13.61
C GLU A 43 11.55 7.56 14.11
N ARG A 44 12.55 6.89 13.53
CA ARG A 44 13.97 7.19 13.82
C ARG A 44 14.32 8.62 13.47
N ALA A 45 13.90 9.08 12.29
CA ALA A 45 14.21 10.43 11.86
C ALA A 45 13.44 11.51 12.66
N LYS A 46 12.26 11.17 13.20
CA LYS A 46 11.52 12.02 14.14
C LYS A 46 12.23 12.14 15.49
N ALA A 47 12.87 11.06 15.95
CA ALA A 47 13.66 11.04 17.18
C ALA A 47 14.96 11.87 17.07
N ASP A 48 15.57 11.93 15.88
CA ASP A 48 16.81 12.67 15.63
C ASP A 48 16.64 14.20 15.60
N GLY A 49 15.39 14.70 15.62
CA GLY A 49 15.08 16.14 15.65
C GLY A 49 14.71 16.73 14.28
N PHE A 50 13.90 17.79 14.31
CA PHE A 50 13.17 18.36 13.15
C PHE A 50 14.02 19.17 12.16
N GLY A 51 15.15 18.64 11.68
CA GLY A 51 15.96 19.29 10.62
C GLY A 51 15.19 19.60 9.32
N GLY A 52 13.99 19.03 9.14
CA GLY A 52 13.09 19.33 8.02
C GLY A 52 11.63 18.96 8.31
N ALA A 53 10.95 19.69 9.21
CA ALA A 53 9.57 19.43 9.61
C ALA A 53 8.59 19.32 8.40
N VAL A 54 8.76 20.15 7.38
CA VAL A 54 7.92 20.10 6.16
C VAL A 54 8.12 18.80 5.37
N ALA A 55 9.37 18.35 5.23
CA ALA A 55 9.68 17.09 4.56
C ALA A 55 9.14 15.90 5.37
N MET A 56 9.20 15.96 6.69
CA MET A 56 8.57 14.95 7.56
C MET A 56 7.05 14.94 7.41
N THR A 57 6.38 16.08 7.38
CA THR A 57 4.93 16.13 7.13
C THR A 57 4.59 15.50 5.79
N LYS A 58 5.34 15.82 4.71
CA LYS A 58 5.17 15.19 3.40
C LYS A 58 5.37 13.67 3.44
N ALA A 59 6.41 13.20 4.14
CA ALA A 59 6.67 11.78 4.31
C ALA A 59 5.50 11.08 5.02
N GLY A 60 5.02 11.64 6.13
CA GLY A 60 3.88 11.11 6.89
C GLY A 60 2.62 11.01 6.04
N SER A 61 2.27 12.08 5.30
CA SER A 61 1.11 12.07 4.39
C SER A 61 1.21 10.99 3.31
N LEU A 62 2.42 10.75 2.77
CA LEU A 62 2.65 9.71 1.78
C LEU A 62 2.51 8.31 2.38
N LEU A 63 3.00 8.07 3.59
CA LEU A 63 2.83 6.79 4.30
C LEU A 63 1.36 6.50 4.57
N SER A 64 0.59 7.50 5.03
CA SER A 64 -0.85 7.37 5.23
C SER A 64 -1.57 7.04 3.92
N ALA A 65 -1.26 7.74 2.83
CA ALA A 65 -1.85 7.44 1.52
C ALA A 65 -1.46 6.06 0.98
N ALA A 66 -0.21 5.63 1.19
CA ALA A 66 0.25 4.29 0.84
C ALA A 66 -0.51 3.20 1.61
N LYS A 67 -0.80 3.43 2.90
CA LYS A 67 -1.59 2.52 3.74
C LYS A 67 -3.01 2.34 3.21
N ILE A 68 -3.65 3.44 2.82
CA ILE A 68 -4.97 3.40 2.17
C ILE A 68 -4.88 2.57 0.89
N GLN A 69 -3.88 2.83 0.05
CA GLN A 69 -3.68 2.08 -1.20
C GLN A 69 -3.39 0.59 -0.97
N GLN A 70 -2.70 0.23 0.12
CA GLN A 70 -2.53 -1.16 0.55
C GLN A 70 -3.88 -1.84 0.85
N GLN A 71 -4.80 -1.14 1.51
CA GLN A 71 -6.13 -1.65 1.88
C GLN A 71 -7.06 -1.82 0.69
N PHE A 72 -6.92 -0.96 -0.33
CA PHE A 72 -7.65 -1.08 -1.60
C PHE A 72 -6.92 -1.92 -2.65
N GLU A 73 -5.91 -2.71 -2.24
CA GLU A 73 -5.13 -3.60 -3.11
C GLU A 73 -4.45 -2.89 -4.31
N LYS A 74 -4.26 -1.56 -4.21
CA LYS A 74 -3.55 -0.72 -5.19
C LYS A 74 -2.05 -0.76 -4.94
N TYR A 75 -1.47 -1.97 -4.95
CA TYR A 75 -0.08 -2.21 -4.55
C TYR A 75 0.98 -1.45 -5.36
N PRO A 76 0.89 -1.28 -6.69
CA PRO A 76 1.86 -0.46 -7.44
C PRO A 76 1.94 0.98 -6.91
N ASN A 77 0.78 1.58 -6.63
CA ASN A 77 0.73 2.94 -6.09
C ASN A 77 1.23 3.01 -4.64
N CYS A 78 0.92 2.00 -3.83
CA CYS A 78 1.49 1.89 -2.49
C CYS A 78 3.03 1.90 -2.55
N ILE A 79 3.62 1.08 -3.42
CA ILE A 79 5.07 0.97 -3.58
C ILE A 79 5.68 2.32 -4.00
N ASP A 80 5.09 3.02 -4.97
CA ASP A 80 5.52 4.37 -5.36
C ASP A 80 5.50 5.36 -4.18
N LYS A 81 4.39 5.40 -3.44
CA LYS A 81 4.26 6.32 -2.30
C LYS A 81 5.22 5.99 -1.17
N VAL A 82 5.47 4.71 -0.90
CA VAL A 82 6.50 4.27 0.05
C VAL A 82 7.89 4.74 -0.40
N GLN A 83 8.26 4.55 -1.66
CA GLN A 83 9.57 4.99 -2.17
C GLN A 83 9.76 6.51 -2.01
N ARG A 84 8.73 7.28 -2.34
CA ARG A 84 8.73 8.74 -2.17
C ARG A 84 8.79 9.17 -0.71
N ALA A 85 8.04 8.52 0.18
CA ALA A 85 8.08 8.80 1.61
C ALA A 85 9.51 8.62 2.15
N ARG A 86 10.17 7.52 1.80
CA ARG A 86 11.56 7.26 2.18
C ARG A 86 12.54 8.28 1.62
N HIS A 87 12.29 8.80 0.41
CA HIS A 87 13.08 9.90 -0.14
C HIS A 87 12.95 11.19 0.70
N TYR A 88 11.74 11.56 1.13
CA TYR A 88 11.55 12.71 2.01
C TYR A 88 12.14 12.49 3.41
N ILE A 89 12.07 11.28 3.97
CA ILE A 89 12.70 10.93 5.24
C ILE A 89 14.22 11.12 5.16
N ARG A 90 14.85 10.64 4.08
CA ARG A 90 16.30 10.83 3.87
C ARG A 90 16.67 12.29 3.71
N GLN A 91 15.91 13.07 2.94
CA GLN A 91 16.13 14.51 2.80
C GLN A 91 16.02 15.22 4.15
N ALA A 92 15.03 14.89 4.96
CA ALA A 92 14.83 15.51 6.26
C ALA A 92 15.95 15.19 7.28
N ARG A 93 16.67 14.07 7.10
CA ARG A 93 17.86 13.70 7.90
C ARG A 93 19.14 14.39 7.43
N GLY A 94 19.24 14.77 6.17
CA GLY A 94 20.46 15.28 5.55
C GLY A 94 20.77 16.76 5.79
N GLY A 95 19.89 17.50 6.46
CA GLY A 95 19.96 18.97 6.46
C GLY A 95 19.49 19.51 5.11
N GLY A 96 18.66 20.56 5.13
CA GLY A 96 18.20 21.23 3.92
C GLY A 96 19.36 21.64 3.00
N GLY A 97 19.07 21.70 1.69
CA GLY A 97 19.97 22.33 0.72
C GLY A 97 20.28 23.78 1.07
#